data_AF-A0A7V4WA02-F1
#
_entry.id   AF-A0A7V4WA02-F1
#
_cell.length_a   1.000
_cell.length_b   1.000
_cell.length_c   1.000
_cell.angle_alpha   90.00
_cell.angle_beta   90.00
_cell.angle_gamma   90.00
#
_symmetry.space_group_name_H-M   'P 1'
#
loop_
_entity.id
_entity.type
_entity.pdbx_description
1 polymer ?
#
loop_
_entity_poly.entity_id
_entity_poly.type
_entity_poly.pdbx_seq_one_letter_code
_entity_poly.pdbx_strand_id
1 'polypeptide(L)'
;MQPDREFRKSSMTILHGISKKEGIAIAVAAIVDTQHGISGVSPALLQEGLEAIKRMLDPSDYPECVLVCDTLATGLSARIPGINIIGVAAQSETDAPALEPQVPCVIGLTDLLRSVSHGDILILDGHKGIVHIDPDPRTLMHYQEIEERHTSKPPIYIESAHMPARTQNGVTVDVYAYIEDAADLIKALENGADGLIVQTPKEPEIDYYANILTTAAGKRVAFSSQYVDLDLLRAVMKFALPMQVSVLLPATEYEARVEEAKIIMESVATEAFLNDLDPPQVIIGVWAEDAELNLAQVTSEPAILAVDLRGSAHLLSRKDELRESAQIWAQDTNAGTVIIVLGNNVPATVTMVEAGVRSVAVSPDTVSACKYAIRSIGLEDVQ
;
A
#
# COMPACT_ATOMS: atom_id res chain seq x y z
N MET A 1 1.83 -14.59 31.82
CA MET A 1 0.58 -15.15 31.31
C MET A 1 -0.27 -14.00 30.80
N GLN A 2 -0.14 -13.66 29.52
CA GLN A 2 -1.15 -12.85 28.84
C GLN A 2 -2.21 -13.82 28.32
N PRO A 3 -3.52 -13.54 28.48
CA PRO A 3 -4.56 -14.43 28.03
C PRO A 3 -4.67 -14.40 26.50
N ASP A 4 -5.08 -15.54 25.96
CA ASP A 4 -5.19 -15.88 24.56
C ASP A 4 -5.77 -14.76 23.67
N ARG A 5 -5.05 -14.41 22.60
CA ARG A 5 -5.66 -13.80 21.40
C ARG A 5 -6.46 -14.89 20.71
N GLU A 6 -7.74 -15.02 21.07
CA GLU A 6 -8.70 -15.71 20.22
C GLU A 6 -8.71 -15.02 18.85
N PHE A 7 -8.31 -15.77 17.81
CA PHE A 7 -8.57 -15.40 16.43
C PHE A 7 -10.10 -15.29 16.26
N ARG A 8 -10.65 -14.07 16.30
CA ARG A 8 -12.03 -13.82 15.84
C ARG A 8 -12.10 -14.30 14.40
N LYS A 9 -12.96 -15.29 14.12
CA LYS A 9 -13.40 -15.59 12.76
C LYS A 9 -13.98 -14.30 12.18
N SER A 10 -13.38 -13.74 11.14
CA SER A 10 -13.87 -12.58 10.41
C SER A 10 -15.19 -12.92 9.71
N SER A 11 -16.29 -12.82 10.45
CA SER A 11 -17.64 -12.83 9.90
C SER A 11 -18.15 -11.40 9.91
N MET A 12 -18.33 -10.85 8.72
CA MET A 12 -19.06 -9.60 8.46
C MET A 12 -20.28 -9.49 9.37
N THR A 13 -20.42 -8.36 10.07
CA THR A 13 -21.52 -8.12 11.00
C THR A 13 -22.46 -7.07 10.43
N ILE A 14 -23.77 -7.33 10.47
CA ILE A 14 -24.79 -6.40 9.97
C ILE A 14 -25.67 -5.98 11.14
N LEU A 15 -25.71 -4.67 11.40
CA LEU A 15 -26.59 -4.07 12.38
C LEU A 15 -27.76 -3.39 11.68
N HIS A 16 -28.93 -3.49 12.30
CA HIS A 16 -30.16 -2.88 11.81
C HIS A 16 -30.59 -1.80 12.79
N GLY A 17 -31.02 -0.67 12.25
CA GLY A 17 -31.44 0.49 13.00
C GLY A 17 -32.49 1.28 12.24
N ILE A 18 -32.60 2.55 12.59
CA ILE A 18 -33.61 3.46 12.05
C ILE A 18 -32.90 4.56 11.28
N SER A 19 -33.32 4.77 10.04
CA SER A 19 -32.81 5.88 9.24
C SER A 19 -33.33 7.22 9.77
N LYS A 20 -32.41 8.14 10.02
CA LYS A 20 -32.69 9.56 10.25
C LYS A 20 -32.35 10.42 9.04
N LYS A 21 -31.48 9.93 8.16
CA LYS A 21 -31.21 10.54 6.86
C LYS A 21 -30.78 9.48 5.87
N GLU A 22 -31.46 9.50 4.73
CA GLU A 22 -31.15 8.65 3.58
C GLU A 22 -29.81 8.99 2.94
N GLY A 23 -29.27 8.01 2.20
CA GLY A 23 -27.99 8.06 1.52
C GLY A 23 -27.07 6.92 1.95
N ILE A 24 -25.94 6.79 1.27
CA ILE A 24 -24.93 5.76 1.53
C ILE A 24 -23.63 6.46 1.94
N ALA A 25 -22.94 5.92 2.93
CA ALA A 25 -21.60 6.35 3.30
C ALA A 25 -20.72 5.13 3.50
N ILE A 26 -19.52 5.14 2.90
CA ILE A 26 -18.54 4.07 3.00
C ILE A 26 -17.23 4.68 3.48
N ALA A 27 -16.81 4.37 4.70
CA ALA A 27 -15.53 4.87 5.21
C ALA A 27 -15.05 4.08 6.42
N VAL A 28 -13.84 4.41 6.88
CA VAL A 28 -13.29 3.90 8.13
C VAL A 28 -14.09 4.42 9.33
N ALA A 29 -14.29 3.54 10.32
CA ALA A 29 -14.95 3.87 11.57
C ALA A 29 -14.12 4.82 12.44
N ALA A 30 -14.78 5.87 12.94
CA ALA A 30 -14.27 6.78 13.96
C ALA A 30 -15.19 6.73 15.18
N ILE A 31 -14.74 6.15 16.29
CA ILE A 31 -15.58 5.98 17.48
C ILE A 31 -15.48 7.20 18.40
N VAL A 32 -16.62 7.79 18.74
CA VAL A 32 -16.77 8.90 19.68
C VAL A 32 -17.91 8.62 20.64
N ASP A 33 -17.63 8.61 21.94
CA ASP A 33 -18.63 8.36 22.97
C ASP A 33 -18.62 9.46 24.06
N THR A 34 -19.71 9.58 24.82
CA THR A 34 -19.84 10.62 25.85
C THR A 34 -18.90 10.46 27.04
N GLN A 35 -18.36 9.25 27.28
CA GLN A 35 -17.50 8.95 28.42
C GLN A 35 -16.03 9.23 28.13
N HIS A 36 -15.58 8.95 26.91
CA HIS A 36 -14.17 8.95 26.51
C HIS A 36 -13.86 9.98 25.41
N GLY A 37 -14.88 10.68 24.88
CA GLY A 37 -14.69 11.62 23.78
C GLY A 37 -14.28 10.90 22.50
N ILE A 38 -13.24 11.39 21.83
CA ILE A 38 -12.70 10.78 20.61
C ILE A 38 -11.79 9.62 20.99
N SER A 39 -12.37 8.43 21.15
CA SER A 39 -11.74 7.28 21.82
C SER A 39 -11.30 6.16 20.87
N GLY A 40 -11.90 6.05 19.68
CA GLY A 40 -11.59 4.98 18.72
C GLY A 40 -11.43 5.50 17.30
N VAL A 41 -10.70 6.60 17.13
CA VAL A 41 -10.18 7.02 15.82
C VAL A 41 -8.82 6.37 15.65
N SER A 42 -8.58 5.75 14.50
CA SER A 42 -7.30 5.09 14.24
C SER A 42 -6.16 6.12 14.20
N PRO A 43 -4.96 5.78 14.70
CA PRO A 43 -3.80 6.68 14.60
C PRO A 43 -3.48 7.09 13.16
N ALA A 44 -3.69 6.19 12.20
CA ALA A 44 -3.51 6.46 10.78
C ALA A 44 -4.45 7.57 10.28
N LEU A 45 -5.76 7.47 10.58
CA LEU A 45 -6.74 8.48 10.18
C LEU A 45 -6.45 9.85 10.81
N LEU A 46 -6.04 9.88 12.09
CA LEU A 46 -5.62 11.11 12.76
C LEU A 46 -4.35 11.71 12.14
N GLN A 47 -3.40 10.86 11.75
CA GLN A 47 -2.18 11.31 11.07
C GLN A 47 -2.51 11.91 9.70
N GLU A 48 -3.33 11.23 8.90
CA GLU A 48 -3.80 11.73 7.60
C GLU A 48 -4.52 13.07 7.73
N GLY A 49 -5.43 13.20 8.71
CA GLY A 49 -6.13 14.46 8.94
C GLY A 49 -5.21 15.59 9.38
N LEU A 50 -4.22 15.30 10.24
CA LEU A 50 -3.23 16.28 10.66
C LEU A 50 -2.32 16.69 9.50
N GLU A 51 -1.95 15.75 8.63
CA GLU A 51 -1.18 16.03 7.41
C GLU A 51 -1.99 16.87 6.42
N ALA A 52 -3.28 16.59 6.24
CA ALA A 52 -4.17 17.40 5.42
C ALA A 52 -4.23 18.86 5.88
N ILE A 53 -4.33 19.09 7.20
CA ILE A 53 -4.27 20.43 7.79
C ILE A 53 -2.89 21.06 7.57
N LYS A 54 -1.80 20.33 7.85
CA LYS A 54 -0.42 20.86 7.71
C LYS A 54 -0.10 21.25 6.27
N ARG A 55 -0.64 20.50 5.31
CA ARG A 55 -0.51 20.75 3.87
C ARG A 55 -1.50 21.81 3.36
N MET A 56 -2.39 22.32 4.23
CA MET A 56 -3.43 23.29 3.88
C MET A 56 -4.30 22.82 2.71
N LEU A 57 -4.67 21.53 2.71
CA LEU A 57 -5.57 20.99 1.69
C LEU A 57 -6.94 21.68 1.77
N ASP A 58 -7.68 21.66 0.66
CA ASP A 58 -9.08 22.07 0.70
C ASP A 58 -9.85 21.12 1.63
N PRO A 59 -10.79 21.61 2.46
CA PRO A 59 -11.63 20.74 3.27
C PRO A 59 -12.35 19.64 2.49
N SER A 60 -12.61 19.78 1.19
CA SER A 60 -13.15 18.69 0.36
C SER A 60 -12.22 17.47 0.26
N ASP A 61 -10.93 17.68 0.46
CA ASP A 61 -9.88 16.68 0.26
C ASP A 61 -9.39 16.10 1.59
N TYR A 62 -10.06 16.44 2.69
CA TYR A 62 -9.79 15.84 3.99
C TYR A 62 -10.26 14.38 4.02
N PRO A 63 -9.50 13.49 4.67
CA PRO A 63 -9.89 12.08 4.81
C PRO A 63 -11.28 11.94 5.44
N GLU A 64 -12.03 10.95 4.97
CA GLU A 64 -13.43 10.76 5.33
C GLU A 64 -13.61 9.64 6.35
N CYS A 65 -14.62 9.77 7.22
CA CYS A 65 -14.96 8.73 8.20
C CYS A 65 -16.48 8.59 8.40
N VAL A 66 -16.88 7.39 8.83
CA VAL A 66 -18.20 7.15 9.42
C VAL A 66 -18.04 7.24 10.93
N LEU A 67 -18.73 8.20 11.53
CA LEU A 67 -18.69 8.43 12.95
C LEU A 67 -19.61 7.43 13.67
N VAL A 68 -19.07 6.76 14.68
CA VAL A 68 -19.76 5.75 15.49
C VAL A 68 -19.90 6.29 16.90
N CYS A 69 -21.13 6.39 17.42
CA CYS A 69 -21.36 7.03 18.71
C CYS A 69 -22.45 6.36 19.56
N ASP A 70 -22.46 6.71 20.84
CA ASP A 70 -23.48 6.27 21.80
C ASP A 70 -24.84 6.95 21.57
N THR A 71 -24.84 8.24 21.22
CA THR A 71 -26.04 9.05 20.99
C THR A 71 -25.93 9.87 19.72
N LEU A 72 -27.06 10.12 19.06
CA LEU A 72 -27.12 10.99 17.87
C LEU A 72 -26.60 12.40 18.17
N ALA A 73 -26.89 12.94 19.36
CA ALA A 73 -26.39 14.26 19.77
C ALA A 73 -24.86 14.32 19.81
N THR A 74 -24.19 13.27 20.33
CA THR A 74 -22.73 13.11 20.26
C THR A 74 -22.28 13.11 18.80
N GLY A 75 -22.96 12.35 17.96
CA GLY A 75 -22.59 12.20 16.55
C GLY A 75 -22.65 13.50 15.75
N LEU A 76 -23.69 14.31 15.98
CA LEU A 76 -23.90 15.58 15.25
C LEU A 76 -23.00 16.72 15.76
N SER A 77 -22.58 16.66 17.02
CA SER A 77 -21.74 17.69 17.65
C SER A 77 -20.24 17.40 17.51
N ALA A 78 -19.85 16.14 17.36
CA ALA A 78 -18.46 15.75 17.21
C ALA A 78 -17.84 16.37 15.95
N ARG A 79 -16.59 16.85 16.10
CA ARG A 79 -15.74 17.29 15.01
C ARG A 79 -14.36 16.72 15.26
N ILE A 80 -13.74 16.19 14.21
CA ILE A 80 -12.36 15.71 14.25
C ILE A 80 -11.58 16.62 13.30
N PRO A 81 -10.61 17.43 13.79
CA PRO A 81 -9.87 18.35 12.94
C PRO A 81 -9.19 17.62 11.78
N GLY A 82 -9.37 18.12 10.56
CA GLY A 82 -8.73 17.55 9.37
C GLY A 82 -9.42 16.31 8.82
N ILE A 83 -10.58 15.93 9.35
CA ILE A 83 -11.33 14.74 8.92
C ILE A 83 -12.78 15.12 8.63
N ASN A 84 -13.29 14.67 7.50
CA ASN A 84 -14.67 14.82 7.08
C ASN A 84 -15.53 13.68 7.62
N ILE A 85 -16.61 14.02 8.32
CA ILE A 85 -17.61 13.03 8.74
C ILE A 85 -18.64 12.91 7.63
N ILE A 86 -18.68 11.77 6.95
CA ILE A 86 -19.58 11.51 5.82
C ILE A 86 -20.76 10.61 6.16
N GLY A 87 -20.81 10.08 7.38
CA GLY A 87 -21.93 9.30 7.89
C GLY A 87 -21.94 9.23 9.41
N VAL A 88 -23.10 9.00 10.00
CA VAL A 88 -23.26 8.87 11.46
C VAL A 88 -24.06 7.62 11.81
N ALA A 89 -23.43 6.72 12.57
CA ALA A 89 -24.03 5.52 13.16
C ALA A 89 -24.14 5.71 14.68
N ALA A 90 -25.36 5.68 15.23
CA ALA A 90 -25.57 5.86 16.67
C ALA A 90 -26.22 4.63 17.33
N GLN A 91 -25.76 4.28 18.53
CA GLN A 91 -26.27 3.15 19.28
C GLN A 91 -27.67 3.42 19.87
N SER A 92 -27.90 4.61 20.44
CA SER A 92 -29.19 4.96 21.05
C SER A 92 -30.11 5.72 20.10
N GLU A 93 -31.40 5.57 20.36
CA GLU A 93 -32.50 6.17 19.61
C GLU A 93 -32.84 7.61 20.05
N THR A 94 -32.17 8.12 21.10
CA THR A 94 -32.53 9.38 21.76
C THR A 94 -32.50 10.55 20.78
N ASP A 95 -33.67 11.11 20.48
CA ASP A 95 -33.81 12.24 19.55
C ASP A 95 -32.97 13.43 20.03
N ALA A 96 -32.10 13.94 19.16
CA ALA A 96 -31.48 15.25 19.32
C ALA A 96 -32.49 16.29 18.76
N PRO A 97 -33.28 17.00 19.59
CA PRO A 97 -34.48 17.71 19.10
C PRO A 97 -34.18 18.95 18.26
N ALA A 98 -32.91 19.30 18.04
CA ALA A 98 -32.49 20.59 17.51
C ALA A 98 -31.55 20.53 16.30
N LEU A 99 -31.05 19.35 15.90
CA LEU A 99 -30.16 19.22 14.74
C LEU A 99 -30.59 18.07 13.83
N GLU A 100 -30.90 18.40 12.58
CA GLU A 100 -31.12 17.41 11.53
C GLU A 100 -29.77 16.91 10.97
N PRO A 101 -29.61 15.60 10.68
CA PRO A 101 -28.38 15.10 10.08
C PRO A 101 -28.15 15.72 8.70
N GLN A 102 -26.92 16.12 8.40
CA GLN A 102 -26.56 16.58 7.07
C GLN A 102 -25.99 15.47 6.18
N VAL A 103 -25.59 14.36 6.78
CA VAL A 103 -25.02 13.18 6.14
C VAL A 103 -25.90 11.95 6.40
N PRO A 104 -25.76 10.87 5.61
CA PRO A 104 -26.42 9.59 5.88
C PRO A 104 -26.34 9.21 7.36
N CYS A 105 -27.48 8.85 7.95
CA CYS A 105 -27.55 8.65 9.40
C CYS A 105 -28.50 7.52 9.79
N VAL A 106 -27.97 6.58 10.58
CA VAL A 106 -28.70 5.43 11.13
C VAL A 106 -28.50 5.39 12.65
N ILE A 107 -29.60 5.25 13.38
CA ILE A 107 -29.59 5.23 14.85
C ILE A 107 -30.27 3.98 15.42
N GLY A 108 -30.23 3.79 16.74
CA GLY A 108 -30.84 2.62 17.38
C GLY A 108 -30.12 1.31 17.08
N LEU A 109 -28.83 1.38 16.69
CA LEU A 109 -28.00 0.24 16.36
C LEU A 109 -27.55 -0.47 17.64
N THR A 110 -28.29 -1.48 18.06
CA THR A 110 -27.98 -2.24 19.29
C THR A 110 -26.59 -2.89 19.19
N ASP A 111 -25.80 -2.83 20.27
CA ASP A 111 -24.42 -3.35 20.36
C ASP A 111 -23.39 -2.73 19.39
N LEU A 112 -23.70 -1.58 18.78
CA LEU A 112 -22.80 -0.89 17.83
C LEU A 112 -21.38 -0.68 18.39
N LEU A 113 -21.25 -0.05 19.56
CA LEU A 113 -19.94 0.27 20.15
C LEU A 113 -19.15 -0.97 20.60
N ARG A 114 -19.81 -2.13 20.71
CA ARG A 114 -19.14 -3.41 21.02
C ARG A 114 -18.73 -4.18 19.77
N SER A 115 -19.37 -3.86 18.65
CA SER A 115 -19.22 -4.58 17.38
C SER A 115 -18.18 -3.92 16.48
N VAL A 116 -17.99 -2.61 16.61
CA VAL A 116 -17.04 -1.83 15.80
C VAL A 116 -15.73 -1.61 16.55
N SER A 117 -14.62 -1.85 15.86
CA SER A 117 -13.27 -1.48 16.29
C SER A 117 -12.76 -0.29 15.49
N HIS A 118 -11.76 0.43 16.04
CA HIS A 118 -11.11 1.50 15.28
C HIS A 118 -10.49 0.94 14.00
N GLY A 119 -10.63 1.64 12.88
CA GLY A 119 -10.07 1.17 11.60
C GLY A 119 -10.96 0.19 10.82
N ASP A 120 -12.06 -0.31 11.38
CA ASP A 120 -13.01 -1.14 10.63
C ASP A 120 -13.62 -0.33 9.48
N ILE A 121 -13.83 -0.97 8.34
CA ILE A 121 -14.59 -0.36 7.24
C ILE A 121 -16.08 -0.51 7.55
N LEU A 122 -16.82 0.59 7.44
CA LEU A 122 -18.26 0.61 7.59
C LEU A 122 -18.94 0.96 6.28
N ILE A 123 -20.05 0.28 6.00
CA ILE A 123 -21.02 0.71 5.01
C ILE A 123 -22.28 1.09 5.77
N LEU A 124 -22.64 2.37 5.73
CA LEU A 124 -23.88 2.89 6.29
C LEU A 124 -24.89 3.11 5.16
N ASP A 125 -25.93 2.28 5.11
CA ASP A 125 -27.04 2.42 4.16
C ASP A 125 -28.23 3.05 4.90
N GLY A 126 -28.32 4.37 4.80
CA GLY A 126 -29.41 5.17 5.34
C GLY A 126 -30.73 4.97 4.60
N HIS A 127 -30.77 4.36 3.40
CA HIS A 127 -32.05 4.04 2.76
C HIS A 127 -32.70 2.81 3.41
N LYS A 128 -31.89 1.83 3.82
CA LYS A 128 -32.36 0.60 4.46
C LYS A 128 -32.27 0.62 5.98
N GLY A 129 -31.59 1.62 6.56
CA GLY A 129 -31.35 1.69 8.00
C GLY A 129 -30.42 0.59 8.49
N ILE A 130 -29.42 0.23 7.70
CA ILE A 130 -28.47 -0.85 8.04
C ILE A 130 -27.03 -0.36 8.03
N VAL A 131 -26.21 -1.00 8.87
CA VAL A 131 -24.76 -0.77 8.92
C VAL A 131 -24.05 -2.11 8.78
N HIS A 132 -23.19 -2.22 7.78
CA HIS A 132 -22.27 -3.34 7.63
C HIS A 132 -20.94 -2.98 8.28
N ILE A 133 -20.41 -3.87 9.10
CA ILE A 133 -19.13 -3.74 9.79
C ILE A 133 -18.18 -4.78 9.20
N ASP A 134 -17.02 -4.30 8.75
CA ASP A 134 -15.99 -5.08 8.06
C ASP A 134 -16.61 -5.91 6.91
N PRO A 135 -17.25 -5.25 5.93
CA PRO A 135 -17.97 -5.92 4.84
C PRO A 135 -17.01 -6.77 4.02
N ASP A 136 -17.51 -7.91 3.53
CA ASP A 136 -16.73 -8.67 2.55
C ASP A 136 -16.53 -7.87 1.26
N PRO A 137 -15.48 -8.17 0.46
CA PRO A 137 -15.18 -7.40 -0.75
C PRO A 137 -16.33 -7.34 -1.76
N ARG A 138 -17.17 -8.37 -1.83
CA ARG A 138 -18.31 -8.42 -2.76
C ARG A 138 -19.38 -7.40 -2.33
N THR A 139 -19.65 -7.34 -1.03
CA THR A 139 -20.58 -6.37 -0.46
C THR A 139 -20.04 -4.96 -0.62
N LEU A 140 -18.75 -4.73 -0.37
CA LEU A 140 -18.12 -3.44 -0.56
C LEU A 140 -18.25 -2.94 -2.02
N MET A 141 -17.88 -3.77 -3.00
CA MET A 141 -18.02 -3.44 -4.41
C MET A 141 -19.47 -3.17 -4.80
N HIS A 142 -20.40 -4.00 -4.32
CA HIS A 142 -21.82 -3.81 -4.61
C HIS A 142 -22.35 -2.46 -4.11
N TYR A 143 -21.96 -2.04 -2.90
CA TYR A 143 -22.38 -0.75 -2.35
C TYR A 143 -21.68 0.44 -3.00
N GLN A 144 -20.42 0.30 -3.40
CA GLN A 144 -19.71 1.30 -4.20
C GLN A 144 -20.42 1.53 -5.55
N GLU A 145 -20.83 0.47 -6.25
CA GLU A 145 -21.61 0.59 -7.50
C GLU A 145 -22.98 1.27 -7.30
N ILE A 146 -23.60 1.09 -6.13
CA ILE A 146 -24.87 1.76 -5.79
C ILE A 146 -24.63 3.24 -5.50
N GLU A 147 -23.60 3.56 -4.72
CA GLU A 147 -23.21 4.94 -4.38
C GLU A 147 -22.86 5.75 -5.65
N GLU A 148 -22.09 5.16 -6.57
CA GLU A 148 -21.74 5.76 -7.86
C GLU A 148 -22.96 6.08 -8.73
N ARG A 149 -24.02 5.27 -8.64
CA ARG A 149 -25.27 5.50 -9.39
C ARG A 149 -26.14 6.61 -8.77
N HIS A 150 -25.95 6.93 -7.49
CA HIS A 150 -26.81 7.87 -6.75
C HIS A 150 -26.16 9.23 -6.48
N THR A 151 -24.84 9.37 -6.66
CA THR A 151 -24.10 10.59 -6.29
C THR A 151 -23.47 11.23 -7.51
N SER A 152 -23.85 12.47 -7.85
CA SER A 152 -23.16 13.31 -8.84
C SER A 152 -21.92 13.97 -8.23
N LYS A 153 -21.07 13.18 -7.57
CA LYS A 153 -19.75 13.56 -7.04
C LYS A 153 -18.73 12.55 -7.58
N PRO A 154 -17.50 12.99 -7.91
CA PRO A 154 -16.46 12.07 -8.33
C PRO A 154 -16.14 11.13 -7.16
N PRO A 155 -15.95 9.83 -7.40
CA PRO A 155 -15.79 8.82 -6.38
C PRO A 155 -14.48 8.99 -5.59
N ILE A 156 -14.54 8.80 -4.27
CA ILE A 156 -13.37 8.50 -3.44
C ILE A 156 -13.29 6.98 -3.37
N TYR A 157 -12.45 6.40 -4.23
CA TYR A 157 -12.18 4.97 -4.28
C TYR A 157 -11.12 4.61 -3.20
N ILE A 158 -11.22 3.43 -2.57
CA ILE A 158 -10.00 2.63 -2.44
C ILE A 158 -9.65 2.29 -3.89
N GLU A 159 -8.76 3.06 -4.50
CA GLU A 159 -8.49 2.91 -5.93
C GLU A 159 -8.17 1.44 -6.22
N SER A 160 -8.75 0.87 -7.28
CA SER A 160 -8.41 -0.48 -7.79
C SER A 160 -6.89 -0.70 -7.92
N ALA A 161 -6.14 0.42 -8.02
CA ALA A 161 -4.70 0.54 -7.89
C ALA A 161 -4.12 -0.12 -6.63
N HIS A 162 -4.71 0.08 -5.44
CA HIS A 162 -4.16 -0.40 -4.17
C HIS A 162 -4.53 -1.84 -3.83
N MET A 163 -5.43 -2.48 -4.57
CA MET A 163 -5.73 -3.90 -4.38
C MET A 163 -4.49 -4.75 -4.68
N PRO A 164 -4.22 -5.82 -3.89
CA PRO A 164 -3.16 -6.77 -4.20
C PRO A 164 -3.28 -7.33 -5.61
N ALA A 165 -2.17 -7.49 -6.31
CA ALA A 165 -2.14 -8.21 -7.57
C ALA A 165 -2.17 -9.72 -7.29
N ARG A 166 -3.39 -10.27 -7.26
CA ARG A 166 -3.61 -11.70 -7.03
C ARG A 166 -4.34 -12.31 -8.21
N THR A 167 -3.74 -13.30 -8.85
CA THR A 167 -4.38 -14.09 -9.93
C THR A 167 -5.65 -14.78 -9.43
N GLN A 168 -6.53 -15.21 -10.33
CA GLN A 168 -7.74 -15.97 -9.95
C GLN A 168 -7.42 -17.26 -9.18
N ASN A 169 -6.29 -17.89 -9.51
CA ASN A 169 -5.82 -19.11 -8.85
C ASN A 169 -5.13 -18.84 -7.50
N GLY A 170 -5.18 -17.60 -7.01
CA GLY A 170 -4.75 -17.23 -5.67
C GLY A 170 -3.26 -16.93 -5.51
N VAL A 171 -2.48 -16.94 -6.60
CA VAL A 171 -1.06 -16.53 -6.60
C VAL A 171 -0.97 -15.01 -6.45
N THR A 172 -0.26 -14.53 -5.42
CA THR A 172 0.06 -13.12 -5.21
C THR A 172 1.33 -12.76 -5.96
N VAL A 173 1.34 -11.59 -6.59
CA VAL A 173 2.47 -11.01 -7.32
C VAL A 173 2.72 -9.61 -6.77
N ASP A 174 3.96 -9.31 -6.41
CA ASP A 174 4.33 -7.96 -5.99
C ASP A 174 4.59 -7.08 -7.22
N VAL A 175 3.92 -5.92 -7.32
CA VAL A 175 4.12 -4.97 -8.42
C VAL A 175 4.85 -3.74 -7.91
N TYR A 176 6.12 -3.63 -8.31
CA TYR A 176 6.99 -2.51 -8.01
C TYR A 176 6.85 -1.41 -9.08
N ALA A 177 7.08 -0.16 -8.69
CA ALA A 177 7.30 0.92 -9.64
C ALA A 177 8.81 1.19 -9.81
N TYR A 178 9.27 1.27 -11.05
CA TYR A 178 10.62 1.72 -11.37
C TYR A 178 10.62 3.24 -11.55
N ILE A 179 11.35 3.94 -10.70
CA ILE A 179 11.39 5.41 -10.58
C ILE A 179 12.72 5.91 -11.16
N GLU A 180 12.65 6.57 -12.32
CA GLU A 180 13.80 7.28 -12.92
C GLU A 180 13.95 8.67 -12.32
N ASP A 181 12.84 9.36 -12.13
CA ASP A 181 12.76 10.69 -11.55
C ASP A 181 11.96 10.62 -10.24
N ALA A 182 12.52 11.18 -9.17
CA ALA A 182 11.87 11.25 -7.86
C ALA A 182 10.52 12.00 -7.91
N ALA A 183 10.28 12.84 -8.93
CA ALA A 183 8.98 13.47 -9.15
C ALA A 183 7.84 12.47 -9.37
N ASP A 184 8.12 11.28 -9.93
CA ASP A 184 7.12 10.25 -10.19
C ASP A 184 6.82 9.36 -8.98
N LEU A 185 7.49 9.60 -7.85
CA LEU A 185 7.35 8.82 -6.63
C LEU A 185 5.91 8.82 -6.09
N ILE A 186 5.30 10.01 -6.00
CA ILE A 186 3.92 10.15 -5.50
C ILE A 186 2.96 9.41 -6.43
N LYS A 187 3.13 9.59 -7.73
CA LYS A 187 2.31 8.96 -8.77
C LYS A 187 2.38 7.43 -8.71
N ALA A 188 3.56 6.87 -8.46
CA ALA A 188 3.73 5.43 -8.27
C ALA A 188 2.98 4.90 -7.04
N LEU A 189 2.99 5.67 -5.94
CA LEU A 189 2.28 5.33 -4.71
C LEU A 189 0.77 5.43 -4.90
N GLU A 190 0.28 6.49 -5.55
CA GLU A 190 -1.14 6.68 -5.94
C GLU A 190 -1.61 5.54 -6.84
N ASN A 191 -0.80 5.13 -7.83
CA ASN A 191 -1.08 3.95 -8.65
C ASN A 191 -0.88 2.61 -7.92
N GLY A 192 -0.66 2.66 -6.61
CA GLY A 192 -0.76 1.52 -5.71
C GLY A 192 0.44 0.60 -5.71
N ALA A 193 1.64 1.06 -6.04
CA ALA A 193 2.85 0.23 -6.01
C ALA A 193 3.04 -0.50 -4.66
N ASP A 194 3.43 -1.78 -4.73
CA ASP A 194 3.72 -2.61 -3.55
C ASP A 194 5.14 -2.34 -3.02
N GLY A 195 6.03 -1.90 -3.90
CA GLY A 195 7.36 -1.42 -3.58
C GLY A 195 7.92 -0.54 -4.71
N LEU A 196 9.12 -0.04 -4.52
CA LEU A 196 9.78 0.88 -5.45
C LEU A 196 11.17 0.38 -5.79
N ILE A 197 11.57 0.53 -7.04
CA ILE A 197 12.97 0.49 -7.47
C ILE A 197 13.32 1.90 -7.92
N VAL A 198 14.26 2.56 -7.24
CA VAL A 198 14.63 3.94 -7.54
C VAL A 198 16.01 3.97 -8.15
N GLN A 199 16.14 4.60 -9.32
CA GLN A 199 17.43 4.82 -9.94
C GLN A 199 18.18 5.91 -9.19
N THR A 200 19.31 5.54 -8.59
CA THR A 200 20.13 6.49 -7.85
C THR A 200 20.96 7.34 -8.82
N PRO A 201 20.94 8.68 -8.70
CA PRO A 201 21.83 9.55 -9.48
C PRO A 201 23.29 9.31 -9.10
N LYS A 202 24.24 9.76 -9.94
CA LYS A 202 25.68 9.53 -9.70
C LYS A 202 26.20 10.15 -8.39
N GLU A 203 25.66 11.31 -8.03
CA GLU A 203 26.05 12.07 -6.85
C GLU A 203 24.77 12.43 -6.07
N PRO A 204 24.20 11.48 -5.32
CA PRO A 204 23.00 11.72 -4.52
C PRO A 204 23.37 12.53 -3.27
N GLU A 205 22.49 13.44 -2.88
CA GLU A 205 22.58 14.14 -1.60
C GLU A 205 21.72 13.43 -0.54
N ILE A 206 22.01 13.62 0.74
CA ILE A 206 21.23 13.01 1.83
C ILE A 206 19.72 13.35 1.75
N ASP A 207 19.39 14.57 1.31
CA ASP A 207 18.00 15.03 1.18
C ASP A 207 17.23 14.29 0.08
N TYR A 208 17.92 13.81 -0.96
CA TYR A 208 17.32 12.96 -1.99
C TYR A 208 16.82 11.65 -1.39
N TYR A 209 17.66 10.98 -0.59
CA TYR A 209 17.29 9.75 0.10
C TYR A 209 16.20 9.99 1.15
N ALA A 210 16.31 11.07 1.94
CA ALA A 210 15.33 11.41 2.94
C ALA A 210 13.94 11.63 2.32
N ASN A 211 13.86 12.38 1.21
CA ASN A 211 12.61 12.61 0.50
C ASN A 211 11.95 11.29 0.05
N ILE A 212 12.74 10.38 -0.51
CA ILE A 212 12.23 9.08 -0.97
C ILE A 212 11.76 8.22 0.20
N LEU A 213 12.58 8.06 1.24
CA LEU A 213 12.27 7.18 2.37
C LEU A 213 11.07 7.65 3.18
N THR A 214 10.94 8.97 3.37
CA THR A 214 9.80 9.57 4.09
C THR A 214 8.51 9.48 3.27
N THR A 215 8.58 9.74 1.97
CA THR A 215 7.40 9.66 1.08
C THR A 215 6.95 8.20 0.90
N ALA A 216 7.88 7.26 0.79
CA ALA A 216 7.62 5.83 0.62
C ALA A 216 7.55 5.06 1.95
N ALA A 217 7.25 5.75 3.07
CA ALA A 217 7.19 5.12 4.38
C ALA A 217 6.25 3.89 4.38
N GLY A 218 6.75 2.76 4.88
CA GLY A 218 6.01 1.49 4.90
C GLY A 218 6.02 0.71 3.58
N LYS A 219 6.62 1.23 2.51
CA LYS A 219 6.86 0.51 1.25
C LYS A 219 8.31 0.02 1.17
N ARG A 220 8.52 -1.13 0.52
CA ARG A 220 9.87 -1.62 0.22
C ARG A 220 10.52 -0.70 -0.82
N VAL A 221 11.75 -0.26 -0.59
CA VAL A 221 12.49 0.63 -1.50
C VAL A 221 13.83 -0.01 -1.85
N ALA A 222 14.06 -0.25 -3.13
CA ALA A 222 15.32 -0.77 -3.65
C ALA A 222 16.02 0.34 -4.45
N PHE A 223 17.17 0.80 -4.00
CA PHE A 223 17.99 1.77 -4.73
C PHE A 223 18.88 1.03 -5.73
N SER A 224 18.68 1.27 -7.03
CA SER A 224 19.60 0.82 -8.07
C SER A 224 20.79 1.78 -8.12
N SER A 225 21.91 1.36 -7.54
CA SER A 225 23.09 2.20 -7.31
C SER A 225 24.37 1.49 -7.74
N GLN A 226 25.40 2.28 -8.04
CA GLN A 226 26.73 1.75 -8.35
C GLN A 226 27.48 1.26 -7.11
N TYR A 227 27.17 1.81 -5.94
CA TYR A 227 27.79 1.51 -4.65
C TYR A 227 26.83 1.82 -3.50
N VAL A 228 27.14 1.31 -2.30
CA VAL A 228 26.48 1.72 -1.05
C VAL A 228 27.24 2.92 -0.48
N ASP A 229 26.60 4.08 -0.37
CA ASP A 229 27.24 5.29 0.15
C ASP A 229 26.82 5.60 1.60
N LEU A 230 27.60 6.46 2.26
CA LEU A 230 27.40 6.85 3.66
C LEU A 230 26.12 7.65 3.88
N ASP A 231 25.73 8.50 2.94
CA ASP A 231 24.57 9.37 3.10
C ASP A 231 23.27 8.57 2.98
N LEU A 232 23.23 7.56 2.11
CA LEU A 232 22.16 6.56 2.11
C LEU A 232 22.04 5.87 3.47
N LEU A 233 23.12 5.30 3.99
CA LEU A 233 23.07 4.58 5.27
C LEU A 233 22.64 5.48 6.43
N ARG A 234 23.10 6.73 6.45
CA ARG A 234 22.66 7.73 7.43
C ARG A 234 21.19 8.10 7.27
N ALA A 235 20.69 8.20 6.04
CA ALA A 235 19.27 8.42 5.78
C ALA A 235 18.44 7.21 6.25
N VAL A 236 18.90 5.99 6.00
CA VAL A 236 18.23 4.75 6.47
C VAL A 236 18.10 4.73 7.99
N MET A 237 19.17 5.03 8.74
CA MET A 237 19.11 5.08 10.20
C MET A 237 18.06 6.06 10.73
N LYS A 238 17.82 7.16 10.01
CA LYS A 238 16.94 8.25 10.47
C LYS A 238 15.50 8.11 10.00
N PHE A 239 15.29 7.60 8.80
CA PHE A 239 14.02 7.73 8.09
C PHE A 239 13.40 6.41 7.66
N ALA A 240 14.13 5.30 7.71
CA ALA A 240 13.63 4.00 7.26
C ALA A 240 13.19 3.11 8.42
N LEU A 241 12.17 2.30 8.17
CA LEU A 241 11.81 1.17 9.01
C LEU A 241 12.79 0.01 8.79
N PRO A 242 12.95 -0.91 9.77
CA PRO A 242 13.76 -2.11 9.59
C PRO A 242 13.33 -2.91 8.36
N MET A 243 14.30 -3.45 7.60
CA MET A 243 14.09 -4.28 6.41
C MET A 243 13.31 -3.61 5.26
N GLN A 244 13.14 -2.28 5.32
CA GLN A 244 12.47 -1.50 4.27
C GLN A 244 13.36 -1.29 3.04
N VAL A 245 14.68 -1.20 3.23
CA VAL A 245 15.60 -0.68 2.21
C VAL A 245 16.52 -1.76 1.68
N SER A 246 16.65 -1.78 0.35
CA SER A 246 17.63 -2.60 -0.37
C SER A 246 18.49 -1.74 -1.29
N VAL A 247 19.71 -2.20 -1.59
CA VAL A 247 20.58 -1.60 -2.61
C VAL A 247 20.90 -2.67 -3.64
N LEU A 248 20.55 -2.37 -4.89
CA LEU A 248 20.80 -3.23 -6.04
C LEU A 248 22.08 -2.74 -6.71
N LEU A 249 23.14 -3.55 -6.64
CA LEU A 249 24.47 -3.25 -7.17
C LEU A 249 24.67 -3.91 -8.54
N PRO A 250 25.50 -3.36 -9.43
CA PRO A 250 25.67 -3.89 -10.78
C PRO A 250 26.22 -5.32 -10.76
N ALA A 251 25.60 -6.22 -11.54
CA ALA A 251 25.99 -7.63 -11.61
C ALA A 251 27.47 -7.84 -11.99
N THR A 252 28.03 -6.98 -12.84
CA THR A 252 29.43 -7.06 -13.33
C THR A 252 30.48 -6.81 -12.26
N GLU A 253 30.14 -6.07 -11.20
CA GLU A 253 31.06 -5.66 -10.13
C GLU A 253 30.56 -6.07 -8.74
N TYR A 254 29.56 -6.96 -8.68
CA TYR A 254 28.80 -7.25 -7.48
C TYR A 254 29.67 -7.64 -6.28
N GLU A 255 30.54 -8.64 -6.43
CA GLU A 255 31.36 -9.16 -5.33
C GLU A 255 32.31 -8.09 -4.76
N ALA A 256 32.92 -7.29 -5.62
CA ALA A 256 33.79 -6.20 -5.20
C ALA A 256 33.00 -5.11 -4.45
N ARG A 257 31.81 -4.75 -4.95
CA ARG A 257 30.96 -3.72 -4.34
C ARG A 257 30.32 -4.18 -3.03
N VAL A 258 30.03 -5.47 -2.88
CA VAL A 258 29.57 -6.05 -1.61
C VAL A 258 30.65 -5.92 -0.54
N GLU A 259 31.92 -6.19 -0.87
CA GLU A 259 33.00 -6.06 0.10
C GLU A 259 33.24 -4.60 0.51
N GLU A 260 33.21 -3.67 -0.45
CA GLU A 260 33.24 -2.24 -0.17
C GLU A 260 32.06 -1.81 0.73
N ALA A 261 30.85 -2.29 0.43
CA ALA A 261 29.66 -1.97 1.20
C ALA A 261 29.75 -2.45 2.67
N LYS A 262 30.32 -3.64 2.92
CA LYS A 262 30.53 -4.15 4.29
C LYS A 262 31.40 -3.22 5.12
N ILE A 263 32.51 -2.75 4.56
CA ILE A 263 33.43 -1.82 5.23
C ILE A 263 32.70 -0.53 5.62
N ILE A 264 31.88 0.00 4.71
CA ILE A 264 31.12 1.24 4.94
C ILE A 264 30.04 1.00 6.01
N MET A 265 29.30 -0.11 5.93
CA MET A 265 28.28 -0.46 6.91
C MET A 265 28.86 -0.66 8.33
N GLU A 266 30.03 -1.28 8.47
CA GLU A 266 30.72 -1.42 9.77
C GLU A 266 31.10 -0.06 10.37
N SER A 267 31.58 0.86 9.53
CA SER A 267 31.88 2.24 9.93
C SER A 267 30.63 2.96 10.45
N VAL A 268 29.52 2.88 9.71
CA VAL A 268 28.25 3.51 10.11
C VAL A 268 27.63 2.83 11.32
N ALA A 269 27.75 1.50 11.47
CA ALA A 269 27.30 0.81 12.68
C ALA A 269 28.07 1.27 13.93
N THR A 270 29.36 1.57 13.79
CA THR A 270 30.16 2.18 14.86
C THR A 270 29.67 3.60 15.18
N GLU A 271 29.38 4.40 14.15
CA GLU A 271 28.76 5.72 14.33
C GLU A 271 27.40 5.63 15.05
N ALA A 272 26.53 4.70 14.65
CA ALA A 272 25.23 4.47 15.28
C ALA A 272 25.36 4.11 16.76
N PHE A 273 26.26 3.18 17.08
CA PHE A 273 26.54 2.76 18.45
C PHE A 273 27.02 3.92 19.33
N LEU A 274 27.93 4.76 18.82
CA LEU A 274 28.43 5.93 19.56
C LEU A 274 27.34 6.98 19.83
N ASN A 275 26.27 7.00 19.03
CA ASN A 275 25.16 7.94 19.15
C ASN A 275 23.89 7.31 19.77
N ASP A 276 23.97 6.09 20.31
CA ASP A 276 22.83 5.35 20.88
C ASP A 276 21.66 5.17 19.88
N LEU A 277 22.01 4.86 18.62
CA LEU A 277 21.07 4.58 17.53
C LEU A 277 21.20 3.13 17.06
N ASP A 278 20.12 2.58 16.52
CA ASP A 278 20.17 1.29 15.83
C ASP A 278 20.97 1.40 14.52
N PRO A 279 21.83 0.41 14.20
CA PRO A 279 22.57 0.42 12.95
C PRO A 279 21.63 0.27 11.74
N PRO A 280 22.01 0.80 10.57
CA PRO A 280 21.17 0.73 9.38
C PRO A 280 21.00 -0.72 8.94
N GLN A 281 19.75 -1.12 8.70
CA GLN A 281 19.40 -2.44 8.18
C GLN A 281 19.14 -2.32 6.68
N VAL A 282 20.12 -2.71 5.86
CA VAL A 282 20.05 -2.64 4.39
C VAL A 282 20.32 -4.00 3.78
N ILE A 283 19.47 -4.41 2.84
CA ILE A 283 19.62 -5.65 2.08
C ILE A 283 20.43 -5.35 0.81
N ILE A 284 21.44 -6.15 0.50
CA ILE A 284 22.22 -5.99 -0.73
C ILE A 284 21.75 -7.01 -1.77
N GLY A 285 21.42 -6.53 -2.96
CA GLY A 285 20.97 -7.33 -4.10
C GLY A 285 21.70 -6.94 -5.39
N VAL A 286 21.33 -7.60 -6.48
CA VAL A 286 21.95 -7.47 -7.80
C VAL A 286 21.01 -6.72 -8.75
N TRP A 287 21.58 -5.84 -9.56
CA TRP A 287 20.97 -5.23 -10.75
C TRP A 287 21.64 -5.78 -12.01
N ALA A 288 20.89 -6.46 -12.87
CA ALA A 288 21.34 -6.97 -14.16
C ALA A 288 20.72 -6.15 -15.30
N GLU A 289 21.54 -5.62 -16.21
CA GLU A 289 21.10 -4.71 -17.28
C GLU A 289 20.46 -5.41 -18.49
N ASP A 290 20.53 -6.75 -18.59
CA ASP A 290 19.92 -7.50 -19.70
C ASP A 290 19.56 -8.94 -19.29
N ALA A 291 18.78 -9.60 -20.16
CA ALA A 291 18.36 -10.99 -20.08
C ALA A 291 19.50 -12.00 -20.23
N GLU A 292 20.56 -11.63 -20.94
CA GLU A 292 21.82 -12.41 -21.04
C GLU A 292 22.59 -12.29 -19.73
N LEU A 293 21.96 -12.79 -18.67
CA LEU A 293 22.49 -12.90 -17.34
C LEU A 293 23.82 -13.65 -17.39
N ASN A 294 24.94 -12.94 -17.31
CA ASN A 294 26.21 -13.55 -16.99
C ASN A 294 26.28 -13.81 -15.47
N LEU A 295 25.28 -14.51 -14.92
CA LEU A 295 25.18 -14.93 -13.51
C LEU A 295 26.39 -15.78 -13.08
N ALA A 296 27.18 -16.27 -14.04
CA ALA A 296 28.45 -16.95 -13.80
C ALA A 296 29.45 -16.14 -12.95
N GLN A 297 29.29 -14.81 -12.85
CA GLN A 297 30.15 -13.94 -12.03
C GLN A 297 29.61 -13.67 -10.63
N VAL A 298 28.32 -13.93 -10.37
CA VAL A 298 27.70 -13.76 -9.05
C VAL A 298 27.82 -15.09 -8.33
N THR A 299 28.81 -15.19 -7.43
CA THR A 299 29.12 -16.46 -6.75
C THR A 299 28.36 -16.63 -5.45
N SER A 300 27.97 -15.52 -4.82
CA SER A 300 27.11 -15.47 -3.66
C SER A 300 25.62 -15.55 -4.04
N GLU A 301 24.78 -16.04 -3.14
CA GLU A 301 23.31 -16.03 -3.32
C GLU A 301 22.74 -14.64 -2.96
N PRO A 302 22.36 -13.78 -3.92
CA PRO A 302 21.86 -12.45 -3.58
C PRO A 302 20.45 -12.50 -2.97
N ALA A 303 20.18 -11.64 -1.98
CA ALA A 303 18.84 -11.57 -1.39
C ALA A 303 17.77 -11.13 -2.41
N ILE A 304 18.15 -10.25 -3.35
CA ILE A 304 17.31 -9.76 -4.44
C ILE A 304 18.11 -9.79 -5.75
N LEU A 305 17.52 -10.30 -6.81
CA LEU A 305 18.02 -10.17 -8.19
C LEU A 305 16.98 -9.40 -9.01
N ALA A 306 17.35 -8.21 -9.48
CA ALA A 306 16.55 -7.43 -10.41
C ALA A 306 17.12 -7.56 -11.83
N VAL A 307 16.27 -7.89 -12.80
CA VAL A 307 16.65 -8.06 -14.22
C VAL A 307 15.95 -6.99 -15.05
N ASP A 308 16.71 -6.09 -15.63
CA ASP A 308 16.20 -5.02 -16.48
C ASP A 308 16.02 -5.50 -17.92
N LEU A 309 14.76 -5.62 -18.35
CA LEU A 309 14.42 -6.02 -19.72
C LEU A 309 13.96 -4.84 -20.57
N ARG A 310 13.99 -3.60 -20.05
CA ARG A 310 13.53 -2.42 -20.79
C ARG A 310 14.34 -2.17 -22.06
N GLY A 311 15.62 -2.55 -22.05
CA GLY A 311 16.48 -2.52 -23.23
C GLY A 311 16.28 -3.70 -24.20
N SER A 312 15.66 -4.79 -23.76
CA SER A 312 15.60 -6.08 -24.46
C SER A 312 14.34 -6.18 -25.34
N ALA A 313 14.08 -5.18 -26.18
CA ALA A 313 12.88 -5.12 -27.03
C ALA A 313 12.68 -6.35 -27.93
N HIS A 314 13.79 -6.96 -28.38
CA HIS A 314 13.77 -8.19 -29.16
C HIS A 314 13.12 -9.35 -28.39
N LEU A 315 13.44 -9.50 -27.10
CA LEU A 315 12.89 -10.53 -26.22
C LEU A 315 11.44 -10.21 -25.83
N LEU A 316 11.16 -8.96 -25.44
CA LEU A 316 9.81 -8.52 -25.04
C LEU A 316 8.75 -8.67 -26.16
N SER A 317 9.17 -8.71 -27.42
CA SER A 317 8.29 -8.91 -28.57
C SER A 317 7.97 -10.38 -28.89
N ARG A 318 8.70 -11.33 -28.30
CA ARG A 318 8.62 -12.77 -28.61
C ARG A 318 8.11 -13.55 -27.41
N LYS A 319 6.79 -13.74 -27.37
CA LYS A 319 6.10 -14.34 -26.20
C LYS A 319 6.68 -15.70 -25.78
N ASP A 320 7.01 -16.57 -26.73
CA ASP A 320 7.52 -17.92 -26.41
C ASP A 320 8.94 -17.86 -25.83
N GLU A 321 9.86 -17.12 -26.46
CA GLU A 321 11.23 -16.92 -25.94
C GLU A 321 11.21 -16.23 -24.57
N LEU A 322 10.34 -15.23 -24.39
CA LEU A 322 10.15 -14.54 -23.11
C LEU A 322 9.68 -15.49 -22.02
N ARG A 323 8.76 -16.41 -22.35
CA ARG A 323 8.22 -17.40 -21.41
C ARG A 323 9.26 -18.42 -20.98
N GLU A 324 10.10 -18.89 -21.91
CA GLU A 324 11.20 -19.82 -21.61
C GLU A 324 12.21 -19.19 -20.65
N SER A 325 12.65 -17.96 -20.94
CA SER A 325 13.56 -17.22 -20.06
C SER A 325 12.94 -16.98 -18.67
N ALA A 326 11.66 -16.60 -18.63
CA ALA A 326 10.94 -16.37 -17.38
C ALA A 326 10.81 -17.64 -16.51
N GLN A 327 10.63 -18.81 -17.12
CA GLN A 327 10.61 -20.08 -16.39
C GLN A 327 11.96 -20.39 -15.76
N ILE A 328 13.06 -20.11 -16.48
CA ILE A 328 14.41 -20.24 -15.94
C ILE A 328 14.57 -19.31 -14.74
N TRP A 329 14.24 -18.02 -14.87
CA TRP A 329 14.36 -17.07 -13.75
C TRP A 329 13.41 -17.34 -12.59
N ALA A 330 12.26 -17.98 -12.82
CA ALA A 330 11.35 -18.39 -11.76
C ALA A 330 11.82 -19.65 -11.01
N GLN A 331 12.62 -20.51 -11.65
CA GLN A 331 13.07 -21.80 -11.12
C GLN A 331 14.52 -21.79 -10.63
N ASP A 332 15.39 -21.05 -11.31
CA ASP A 332 16.84 -21.05 -11.14
C ASP A 332 17.29 -19.81 -10.38
N THR A 333 16.97 -19.79 -9.08
CA THR A 333 17.26 -18.64 -8.25
C THR A 333 18.07 -19.07 -7.05
N ASN A 334 19.39 -18.98 -7.23
CA ASN A 334 20.33 -18.68 -6.16
C ASN A 334 20.00 -17.32 -5.47
N ALA A 335 18.74 -16.86 -5.47
CA ALA A 335 18.32 -15.56 -4.99
C ALA A 335 17.00 -15.63 -4.23
N GLY A 336 16.87 -14.87 -3.14
CA GLY A 336 15.66 -14.89 -2.29
C GLY A 336 14.43 -14.28 -2.96
N THR A 337 14.61 -13.30 -3.86
CA THR A 337 13.53 -12.66 -4.62
C THR A 337 14.05 -12.25 -5.99
N VAL A 338 13.29 -12.53 -7.05
CA VAL A 338 13.56 -12.04 -8.40
C VAL A 338 12.53 -11.02 -8.81
N ILE A 339 12.99 -9.87 -9.28
CA ILE A 339 12.15 -8.78 -9.78
C ILE A 339 12.49 -8.54 -11.26
N ILE A 340 11.50 -8.69 -12.15
CA ILE A 340 11.71 -8.43 -13.58
C ILE A 340 11.20 -7.04 -13.95
N VAL A 341 12.06 -6.19 -14.51
CA VAL A 341 11.74 -4.80 -14.86
C VAL A 341 11.30 -4.73 -16.33
N LEU A 342 10.07 -4.28 -16.56
CA LEU A 342 9.36 -4.42 -17.85
C LEU A 342 8.94 -3.07 -18.47
N GLY A 343 9.19 -1.95 -17.77
CA GLY A 343 8.79 -0.61 -18.22
C GLY A 343 7.27 -0.51 -18.39
N ASN A 344 6.80 -0.11 -19.57
CA ASN A 344 5.37 0.05 -19.87
C ASN A 344 4.69 -1.21 -20.46
N ASN A 345 5.36 -2.37 -20.45
CA ASN A 345 4.89 -3.56 -21.17
C ASN A 345 3.97 -4.46 -20.32
N VAL A 346 2.68 -4.09 -20.23
CA VAL A 346 1.64 -4.88 -19.54
C VAL A 346 1.51 -6.30 -20.10
N PRO A 347 1.50 -6.55 -21.43
CA PRO A 347 1.43 -7.93 -21.95
C PRO A 347 2.61 -8.83 -21.54
N ALA A 348 3.82 -8.27 -21.47
CA ALA A 348 4.99 -8.98 -20.96
C ALA A 348 4.82 -9.35 -19.47
N THR A 349 4.20 -8.47 -18.68
CA THR A 349 3.89 -8.75 -17.26
C THR A 349 3.02 -9.99 -17.10
N VAL A 350 1.96 -10.12 -17.91
CA VAL A 350 1.11 -11.31 -17.91
C VAL A 350 1.90 -12.56 -18.26
N THR A 351 2.72 -12.48 -19.31
CA THR A 351 3.57 -13.61 -19.76
C THR A 351 4.56 -14.05 -18.66
N MET A 352 5.17 -13.09 -17.94
CA MET A 352 6.07 -13.37 -16.81
C MET A 352 5.35 -14.09 -15.67
N VAL A 353 4.18 -13.61 -15.28
CA VAL A 353 3.41 -14.19 -14.17
C VAL A 353 2.92 -15.59 -14.50
N GLU A 354 2.43 -15.81 -15.72
CA GLU A 354 2.05 -17.14 -16.23
C GLU A 354 3.24 -18.12 -16.29
N ALA A 355 4.45 -17.61 -16.45
CA ALA A 355 5.69 -18.40 -16.47
C ALA A 355 6.22 -18.73 -15.07
N GLY A 356 5.68 -18.10 -14.01
CA GLY A 356 6.07 -18.39 -12.63
C GLY A 356 6.71 -17.21 -11.88
N VAL A 357 6.94 -16.07 -12.52
CA VAL A 357 7.50 -14.88 -11.86
C VAL A 357 6.52 -14.37 -10.78
N ARG A 358 7.08 -13.90 -9.66
CA ARG A 358 6.31 -13.46 -8.48
C ARG A 358 6.49 -11.99 -8.13
N SER A 359 7.46 -11.32 -8.74
CA SER A 359 7.65 -9.88 -8.58
C SER A 359 8.03 -9.25 -9.91
N VAL A 360 7.41 -8.14 -10.24
CA VAL A 360 7.67 -7.36 -11.46
C VAL A 360 7.82 -5.88 -11.11
N ALA A 361 8.58 -5.15 -11.90
CA ALA A 361 8.67 -3.70 -11.82
C ALA A 361 8.26 -3.06 -13.15
N VAL A 362 7.41 -2.03 -13.09
CA VAL A 362 6.90 -1.30 -14.26
C VAL A 362 7.02 0.20 -14.05
N SER A 363 6.81 0.98 -15.10
CA SER A 363 6.77 2.44 -14.96
C SER A 363 5.59 2.86 -14.06
N PRO A 364 5.70 4.02 -13.37
CA PRO A 364 4.71 4.50 -12.41
C PRO A 364 3.27 4.49 -12.93
N ASP A 365 3.08 4.91 -14.18
CA ASP A 365 1.77 5.03 -14.85
C ASP A 365 1.13 3.69 -15.17
N THR A 366 1.95 2.65 -15.22
CA THR A 366 1.57 1.32 -15.67
C THR A 366 1.20 0.40 -14.50
N VAL A 367 1.51 0.79 -13.26
CA VAL A 367 1.29 -0.04 -12.05
C VAL A 367 -0.16 -0.51 -11.94
N SER A 368 -1.12 0.40 -11.97
CA SER A 368 -2.55 0.08 -11.87
C SER A 368 -3.03 -0.87 -12.97
N ALA A 369 -2.59 -0.63 -14.22
CA ALA A 369 -2.94 -1.47 -15.37
C ALA A 369 -2.33 -2.87 -15.26
N CYS A 370 -1.08 -2.98 -14.78
CA CYS A 370 -0.43 -4.27 -14.51
C CYS A 370 -1.14 -5.05 -13.41
N LYS A 371 -1.47 -4.40 -12.30
CA LYS A 371 -2.21 -5.04 -11.20
C LYS A 371 -3.56 -5.56 -11.68
N TYR A 372 -4.27 -4.79 -12.50
CA TYR A 372 -5.52 -5.24 -13.13
C TYR A 372 -5.31 -6.45 -14.04
N ALA A 373 -4.31 -6.39 -14.93
CA ALA A 373 -4.02 -7.49 -15.85
C ALA A 373 -3.68 -8.79 -15.11
N ILE A 374 -2.91 -8.73 -14.01
CA ILE A 374 -2.57 -9.89 -13.17
C ILE A 374 -3.81 -10.50 -12.54
N ARG A 375 -4.75 -9.67 -12.03
CA ARG A 375 -6.01 -10.16 -11.45
C ARG A 375 -6.89 -10.88 -12.46
N SER A 376 -6.73 -10.58 -13.75
CA SER A 376 -7.47 -11.20 -14.84
C SER A 376 -6.88 -12.53 -15.32
N ILE A 377 -5.67 -12.89 -14.88
CA ILE A 377 -5.04 -14.18 -15.22
C ILE A 377 -5.86 -15.32 -14.61
N GLY A 378 -6.30 -16.24 -15.46
CA GLY A 378 -7.15 -17.39 -15.09
C GLY A 378 -8.65 -17.17 -15.28
N LEU A 379 -9.09 -16.03 -15.84
CA LEU A 379 -10.51 -15.81 -16.19
C LEU A 379 -10.99 -16.61 -17.43
N GLU A 380 -10.06 -17.22 -18.20
CA GLU A 380 -10.39 -17.90 -19.46
C GLU A 380 -11.04 -19.29 -19.29
N ASP A 381 -11.14 -19.83 -18.06
CA ASP A 381 -11.69 -21.17 -17.78
C ASP A 381 -13.17 -21.20 -17.34
N VAL A 382 -13.92 -20.11 -17.53
CA VAL A 382 -15.37 -20.06 -17.24
C VAL A 382 -16.14 -19.76 -18.53
N GLN A 383 -16.28 -20.78 -19.39
CA GLN A 383 -17.30 -20.82 -20.45
C GLN A 383 -18.42 -21.80 -20.10
#